data_AF-A0A1E5NAP6-F1
#
_entry.id   AF-A0A1E5NAP6-F1
#
_cell.length_a   1.000
_cell.length_b   1.000
_cell.length_c   1.000
_cell.angle_alpha   90.00
_cell.angle_beta   90.00
_cell.angle_gamma   90.00
#
_symmetry.space_group_name_H-M   'P 1'
#
loop_
_entity.id
_entity.type
_entity.pdbx_description
1 polymer ?
#
loop_
_entity_poly.entity_id
_entity_poly.type
_entity_poly.pdbx_seq_one_letter_code
_entity_poly.pdbx_strand_id
1 'polypeptide(L)'
;MKKIFFMLFLFSLLSSCQKASDFLGVNYDNYDNYDNSLIYPDGSMGNASFYADYKERGNKRYNFNKIAEYDKLIIYLQDGSGYNKESVDYIANVFNNNYAEEVRIYGEHTDVDKNGKIIILLLELNASYSGTVITGYFYGNDLLLNQNNNAEILYMDIKIVNENPEYMAGTIQHEFQHLINFNVNYIENGKEISTWLNEALSESTSILFSPITVSSRINEFNRMNGYYCFYTWNLPLNIFANYPSVSVFMNWLYQRNNNNPSVFQNIAKYSSAEDYNRVLNNVSFIGASSWDDLLFKWVEGIYNGEVTGAEIKEQKENDNINLYPGAVVVYNGSLTQSGNLLTRKLSSSLELALNNDTYIGNSPTPINITTPKASSVQASKMYETVNDIPYIPKERHILFGKDGKIKEY
;
A
#
# COMPACT_ATOMS: atom_id res chain seq x y z
N MET A 1 -17.82 2.89 -17.17
CA MET A 1 -17.65 3.60 -15.88
C MET A 1 -16.29 4.25 -15.92
N LYS A 2 -16.20 5.58 -15.75
CA LYS A 2 -14.91 6.28 -15.73
C LYS A 2 -14.21 5.91 -14.42
N LYS A 3 -13.13 5.14 -14.47
CA LYS A 3 -12.29 4.89 -13.29
C LYS A 3 -11.13 5.88 -13.37
N ILE A 4 -11.26 6.99 -12.66
CA ILE A 4 -10.11 7.84 -12.34
C ILE A 4 -9.51 7.21 -11.09
N PHE A 5 -8.25 6.82 -11.15
CA PHE A 5 -7.49 6.37 -10.00
C PHE A 5 -6.85 7.61 -9.37
N PHE A 6 -7.06 7.80 -8.07
CA PHE A 6 -6.52 8.93 -7.33
C PHE A 6 -5.55 8.40 -6.29
N MET A 7 -4.30 8.89 -6.32
CA MET A 7 -3.42 8.78 -5.16
C MET A 7 -3.87 9.81 -4.12
N LEU A 8 -4.27 9.30 -2.94
CA LEU A 8 -4.92 10.08 -1.90
C LEU A 8 -4.12 9.96 -0.58
N PHE A 9 -3.84 11.09 0.08
CA PHE A 9 -3.02 11.15 1.31
C PHE A 9 -3.82 11.66 2.53
N LEU A 10 -3.55 11.10 3.71
CA LEU A 10 -4.01 11.62 5.00
C LEU A 10 -2.84 12.33 5.70
N PHE A 11 -2.95 13.65 5.89
CA PHE A 11 -1.94 14.41 6.64
C PHE A 11 -1.80 13.84 8.07
N SER A 12 -0.70 13.14 8.34
CA SER A 12 -0.21 12.92 9.69
C SER A 12 1.23 13.41 9.76
N LEU A 13 1.50 14.28 10.74
CA LEU A 13 2.76 14.98 10.97
C LEU A 13 3.95 14.00 10.93
N LEU A 14 4.75 14.05 9.87
CA LEU A 14 6.01 13.32 9.77
C LEU A 14 7.10 14.14 10.47
N SER A 15 7.34 13.87 11.75
CA SER A 15 8.55 14.28 12.46
C SER A 15 9.46 13.07 12.67
N SER A 16 10.35 12.81 11.71
CA SER A 16 11.72 12.28 11.87
C SER A 16 12.22 11.51 10.63
N CYS A 17 12.49 12.22 9.53
CA CYS A 17 13.09 11.62 8.31
C CYS A 17 14.59 11.28 8.41
N GLN A 18 15.23 11.33 9.59
CA GLN A 18 16.68 11.17 9.70
C GLN A 18 17.17 9.74 10.06
N LYS A 19 16.28 8.74 10.10
CA LYS A 19 16.66 7.35 10.48
C LYS A 19 16.31 6.26 9.46
N ALA A 20 15.75 6.60 8.30
CA ALA A 20 15.29 5.61 7.32
C ALA A 20 16.35 5.19 6.27
N SER A 21 17.43 5.96 6.11
CA SER A 21 18.44 5.75 5.06
C SER A 21 19.30 4.50 5.26
N ASP A 22 19.67 4.18 6.50
CA ASP A 22 20.50 3.01 6.81
C ASP A 22 19.72 1.68 6.74
N PHE A 23 18.40 1.76 6.53
CA PHE A 23 17.46 0.73 6.91
C PHE A 23 16.98 -0.17 5.73
N LEU A 24 17.09 0.30 4.48
CA LEU A 24 16.59 -0.42 3.30
C LEU A 24 17.68 -0.89 2.31
N GLY A 25 18.96 -0.70 2.62
CA GLY A 25 20.05 -1.02 1.68
C GLY A 25 19.98 -0.24 0.36
N VAL A 26 19.16 0.81 0.31
CA VAL A 26 19.07 1.74 -0.81
C VAL A 26 20.12 2.82 -0.57
N ASN A 27 21.15 2.81 -1.41
CA ASN A 27 22.22 3.77 -1.33
C ASN A 27 21.71 5.16 -1.76
N TYR A 28 21.49 6.04 -0.78
CA TYR A 28 21.09 7.43 -1.00
C TYR A 28 22.25 8.29 -1.57
N ASP A 29 23.48 7.77 -1.59
CA ASP A 29 24.70 8.55 -1.85
C ASP A 29 24.98 8.85 -3.33
N ASN A 30 24.00 8.74 -4.22
CA ASN A 30 24.17 9.04 -5.65
C ASN A 30 23.29 10.19 -6.16
N TYR A 31 22.71 11.01 -5.28
CA TYR A 31 21.86 12.14 -5.67
C TYR A 31 22.59 13.46 -5.95
N ASP A 32 23.93 13.48 -5.84
CA ASP A 32 24.75 14.68 -6.10
C ASP A 32 25.14 14.89 -7.57
N ASN A 33 24.65 14.06 -8.50
CA ASN A 33 24.81 14.27 -9.94
C ASN A 33 23.46 14.59 -10.58
N TYR A 34 22.97 15.82 -10.36
CA TYR A 34 21.98 16.41 -11.25
C TYR A 34 22.57 16.45 -12.66
N ASP A 35 22.03 15.67 -13.59
CA ASP A 35 22.41 15.75 -14.98
C ASP A 35 21.91 17.10 -15.54
N ASN A 36 22.84 17.90 -16.06
CA ASN A 36 22.60 19.27 -16.55
C ASN A 36 21.73 19.33 -17.84
N SER A 37 21.07 18.23 -18.19
CA SER A 37 20.24 18.07 -19.37
C SER A 37 18.79 18.54 -19.16
N LEU A 38 18.40 18.92 -17.94
CA LEU A 38 17.14 19.60 -17.67
C LEU A 38 17.19 21.05 -18.19
N ILE A 39 16.28 21.39 -19.10
CA ILE A 39 16.23 22.68 -19.78
C ILE A 39 15.04 23.48 -19.27
N TYR A 40 15.31 24.73 -18.90
CA TYR A 40 14.28 25.74 -18.65
C TYR A 40 14.14 26.64 -19.89
N PRO A 41 12.92 26.96 -20.35
CA PRO A 41 12.73 27.86 -21.49
C PRO A 41 13.35 29.24 -21.23
N ASP A 42 13.98 29.81 -22.25
CA ASP A 42 14.75 31.07 -22.21
C ASP A 42 13.91 32.37 -22.19
N GLY A 43 12.66 32.27 -21.71
CA GLY A 43 11.70 33.38 -21.67
C GLY A 43 10.66 33.36 -22.79
N SER A 44 10.75 32.42 -23.73
CA SER A 44 9.68 32.10 -24.69
C SER A 44 8.96 30.79 -24.30
N MET A 45 8.25 30.83 -23.17
CA MET A 45 7.54 29.66 -22.65
C MET A 45 6.45 29.22 -23.65
N GLY A 46 6.57 27.99 -24.17
CA GLY A 46 5.57 27.41 -25.06
C GLY A 46 4.26 27.20 -24.30
N ASN A 47 3.17 27.81 -24.79
CA ASN A 47 1.86 27.67 -24.18
C ASN A 47 1.09 26.53 -24.83
N ALA A 48 0.39 25.76 -24.01
CA ALA A 48 -0.51 24.70 -24.44
C ALA A 48 -1.79 24.76 -23.62
N SER A 49 -2.88 24.20 -24.16
CA SER A 49 -4.15 24.13 -23.46
C SER A 49 -4.61 22.69 -23.33
N PHE A 50 -4.71 22.21 -22.10
CA PHE A 50 -5.07 20.83 -21.76
C PHE A 50 -6.42 20.78 -21.02
N TYR A 51 -7.16 19.70 -21.19
CA TYR A 51 -8.25 19.32 -20.32
C TYR A 51 -7.70 18.77 -19.00
N ALA A 52 -8.15 19.31 -17.87
CA ALA A 52 -7.75 18.88 -16.54
C ALA A 52 -8.87 19.13 -15.52
N ASP A 53 -8.83 18.44 -14.37
CA ASP A 53 -9.69 18.73 -13.22
C ASP A 53 -8.99 19.65 -12.21
N TYR A 54 -9.18 20.96 -12.37
CA TYR A 54 -8.62 21.99 -11.47
C TYR A 54 -9.57 22.23 -10.29
N LYS A 55 -9.09 22.03 -9.05
CA LYS A 55 -9.85 22.22 -7.81
C LYS A 55 -11.17 21.45 -7.77
N GLU A 56 -11.18 20.21 -8.26
CA GLU A 56 -12.38 19.35 -8.30
C GLU A 56 -13.57 20.03 -9.03
N ARG A 57 -13.29 20.87 -10.04
CA ARG A 57 -14.31 21.60 -10.81
C ARG A 57 -14.76 20.85 -12.07
N GLY A 58 -14.31 19.62 -12.21
CA GLY A 58 -14.52 18.75 -13.34
C GLY A 58 -13.58 19.04 -14.50
N ASN A 59 -13.45 18.06 -15.39
CA ASN A 59 -12.54 18.09 -16.53
C ASN A 59 -12.88 19.23 -17.51
N LYS A 60 -12.05 20.26 -17.56
CA LYS A 60 -12.22 21.48 -18.38
C LYS A 60 -10.89 21.91 -18.98
N ARG A 61 -10.95 22.72 -20.04
CA ARG A 61 -9.76 23.21 -20.71
C ARG A 61 -9.14 24.39 -19.95
N TYR A 62 -7.86 24.30 -19.65
CA TYR A 62 -7.05 25.33 -19.01
C TYR A 62 -5.77 25.59 -19.81
N ASN A 63 -5.17 26.76 -19.62
CA ASN A 63 -3.89 27.12 -20.21
C ASN A 63 -2.74 26.77 -19.27
N PHE A 64 -1.66 26.30 -19.87
CA PHE A 64 -0.45 25.93 -19.18
C PHE A 64 0.76 26.47 -19.93
N ASN A 65 1.78 26.85 -19.17
CA ASN A 65 3.08 27.25 -19.70
C ASN A 65 4.05 26.08 -19.53
N LYS A 66 4.81 25.74 -20.56
CA LYS A 66 5.95 24.85 -20.41
C LYS A 66 6.97 25.53 -19.50
N ILE A 67 7.38 24.85 -18.42
CA ILE A 67 8.35 25.39 -17.45
C ILE A 67 9.67 24.64 -17.42
N ALA A 68 9.67 23.36 -17.81
CA ALA A 68 10.88 22.56 -17.92
C ALA A 68 10.72 21.44 -18.95
N GLU A 69 11.83 21.00 -19.52
CA GLU A 69 11.89 19.88 -20.45
C GLU A 69 13.18 19.08 -20.21
N TYR A 70 13.07 17.76 -20.25
CA TYR A 70 14.16 16.83 -20.07
C TYR A 70 14.02 15.65 -21.06
N ASP A 71 14.90 14.64 -21.05
CA ASP A 71 14.96 13.61 -22.10
C ASP A 71 13.63 12.85 -22.25
N LYS A 72 13.04 12.40 -21.15
CA LYS A 72 11.78 11.62 -21.14
C LYS A 72 10.57 12.39 -20.63
N LEU A 73 10.71 13.70 -20.41
CA LEU A 73 9.71 14.47 -19.66
C LEU A 73 9.55 15.90 -20.16
N ILE A 74 8.30 16.40 -20.17
CA ILE A 74 7.97 17.82 -20.27
C ILE A 74 7.11 18.21 -19.07
N ILE A 75 7.41 19.35 -18.44
CA ILE A 75 6.64 19.87 -17.31
C ILE A 75 5.93 21.15 -17.72
N TYR A 76 4.61 21.15 -17.53
CA TYR A 76 3.74 22.28 -17.77
C TYR A 76 3.11 22.74 -16.46
N LEU A 77 2.98 24.05 -16.27
CA LEU A 77 2.38 24.68 -15.10
C LEU A 77 1.16 25.50 -15.49
N GLN A 78 0.06 25.31 -14.77
CA GLN A 78 -1.16 26.08 -14.99
C GLN A 78 -0.92 27.58 -14.79
N ASP A 79 -1.45 28.39 -15.71
CA ASP A 79 -1.39 29.86 -15.65
C ASP A 79 -1.80 30.39 -14.26
N GLY A 80 -0.96 31.27 -13.70
CA GLY A 80 -1.20 31.93 -12.42
C GLY A 80 -0.74 31.14 -11.18
N SER A 81 -0.19 29.93 -11.35
CA SER A 81 0.41 29.15 -10.26
C SER A 81 1.90 29.47 -10.10
N GLY A 82 2.43 29.33 -8.88
CA GLY A 82 3.86 29.42 -8.58
C GLY A 82 4.48 28.04 -8.39
N TYR A 83 5.78 27.91 -8.68
CA TYR A 83 6.54 26.68 -8.45
C TYR A 83 7.89 26.99 -7.80
N ASN A 84 8.39 26.04 -7.00
CA ASN A 84 9.78 26.04 -6.54
C ASN A 84 10.65 25.34 -7.60
N LYS A 85 11.68 26.03 -8.09
CA LYS A 85 12.59 25.49 -9.10
C LYS A 85 13.29 24.22 -8.60
N GLU A 86 13.77 24.20 -7.35
CA GLU A 86 14.46 23.05 -6.77
C GLU A 86 13.55 21.83 -6.69
N SER A 87 12.27 22.01 -6.36
CA SER A 87 11.27 20.95 -6.38
C SER A 87 11.07 20.38 -7.79
N VAL A 88 11.03 21.25 -8.81
CA VAL A 88 10.90 20.84 -10.22
C VAL A 88 12.16 20.11 -10.70
N ASP A 89 13.34 20.62 -10.34
CA ASP A 89 14.62 19.95 -10.61
C ASP A 89 14.59 18.54 -10.01
N TYR A 90 14.20 18.40 -8.74
CA TYR A 90 14.15 17.11 -8.05
C TYR A 90 13.23 16.11 -8.77
N ILE A 91 11.94 16.44 -8.95
CA ILE A 91 10.98 15.48 -9.54
C ILE A 91 11.37 15.10 -10.97
N ALA A 92 11.93 16.04 -11.76
CA ALA A 92 12.36 15.78 -13.12
C ALA A 92 13.52 14.78 -13.16
N ASN A 93 14.49 14.93 -12.25
CA ASN A 93 15.63 14.03 -12.17
C ASN A 93 15.23 12.65 -11.67
N VAL A 94 14.42 12.55 -10.60
CA VAL A 94 13.93 11.24 -10.11
C VAL A 94 13.16 10.52 -11.20
N PHE A 95 12.31 11.24 -11.95
CA PHE A 95 11.57 10.66 -13.06
C PHE A 95 12.49 10.07 -14.13
N ASN A 96 13.41 10.87 -14.67
CA ASN A 96 14.28 10.45 -15.77
C ASN A 96 15.24 9.33 -15.34
N ASN A 97 15.76 9.37 -14.11
CA ASN A 97 16.69 8.36 -13.59
C ASN A 97 16.04 6.98 -13.46
N ASN A 98 14.75 6.91 -13.12
CA ASN A 98 14.04 5.65 -12.90
C ASN A 98 13.25 5.18 -14.13
N TYR A 99 12.99 6.06 -15.10
CA TYR A 99 12.17 5.78 -16.30
C TYR A 99 12.54 4.47 -17.00
N ALA A 100 13.84 4.25 -17.27
CA ALA A 100 14.28 3.08 -18.01
C ALA A 100 14.01 1.77 -17.25
N GLU A 101 14.17 1.78 -15.92
CA GLU A 101 13.90 0.61 -15.09
C GLU A 101 12.40 0.35 -14.97
N GLU A 102 11.59 1.40 -14.84
CA GLU A 102 10.14 1.27 -14.78
C GLU A 102 9.56 0.68 -16.07
N VAL A 103 9.98 1.19 -17.24
CA VAL A 103 9.61 0.64 -18.55
C VAL A 103 10.10 -0.81 -18.70
N ARG A 104 11.33 -1.12 -18.27
CA ARG A 104 11.88 -2.49 -18.32
C ARG A 104 11.02 -3.47 -17.53
N ILE A 105 10.52 -3.08 -16.37
CA ILE A 105 9.73 -3.92 -15.46
C ILE A 105 8.30 -4.08 -15.98
N TYR A 106 7.59 -2.97 -16.24
CA TYR A 106 6.14 -3.00 -16.47
C TYR A 106 5.75 -3.05 -17.95
N GLY A 107 6.62 -2.61 -18.85
CA GLY A 107 6.37 -2.57 -20.29
C GLY A 107 6.46 -1.17 -20.88
N GLU A 108 6.23 -1.08 -22.18
CA GLU A 108 6.26 0.18 -22.92
C GLU A 108 4.97 0.98 -22.67
N HIS A 109 5.07 2.30 -22.75
CA HIS A 109 3.93 3.20 -22.83
C HIS A 109 3.65 3.62 -24.28
N THR A 110 2.52 4.28 -24.52
CA THR A 110 2.19 4.87 -25.84
C THR A 110 2.99 6.14 -26.13
N ASP A 111 2.92 6.63 -27.37
CA ASP A 111 3.40 7.97 -27.75
C ASP A 111 2.38 8.59 -28.72
N VAL A 112 1.21 8.97 -28.17
CA VAL A 112 0.03 9.38 -28.95
C VAL A 112 0.28 10.72 -29.65
N ASP A 113 0.95 11.65 -28.99
CA ASP A 113 1.24 12.97 -29.54
C ASP A 113 2.57 13.04 -30.32
N LYS A 114 3.33 11.93 -30.33
CA LYS A 114 4.61 11.75 -31.05
C LYS A 114 5.72 12.67 -30.58
N ASN A 115 5.69 13.07 -29.30
CA ASN A 115 6.73 13.90 -28.70
C ASN A 115 7.84 13.04 -28.03
N GLY A 116 7.60 11.73 -27.81
CA GLY A 116 8.54 10.79 -27.21
C GLY A 116 8.80 10.98 -25.71
N LYS A 117 7.91 11.69 -25.00
CA LYS A 117 8.06 12.14 -23.60
C LYS A 117 6.75 12.04 -22.83
N ILE A 118 6.85 11.89 -21.53
CA ILE A 118 5.70 12.03 -20.62
C ILE A 118 5.49 13.52 -20.30
N ILE A 119 4.24 13.95 -20.21
CA ILE A 119 3.86 15.28 -19.79
C ILE A 119 3.43 15.25 -18.34
N ILE A 120 4.08 16.04 -17.48
CA ILE A 120 3.57 16.35 -16.13
C ILE A 120 2.84 17.68 -16.17
N LEU A 121 1.54 17.67 -15.84
CA LEU A 121 0.76 18.88 -15.62
C LEU A 121 0.71 19.22 -14.13
N LEU A 122 1.23 20.39 -13.80
CA LEU A 122 1.21 20.95 -12.45
C LEU A 122 0.05 21.93 -12.31
N LEU A 123 -0.85 21.64 -11.38
CA LEU A 123 -2.05 22.43 -11.10
C LEU A 123 -2.54 22.20 -9.67
N GLU A 124 -3.44 23.04 -9.17
CA GLU A 124 -4.09 22.76 -7.88
C GLU A 124 -5.23 21.75 -8.11
N LEU A 125 -5.07 20.54 -7.58
CA LEU A 125 -6.07 19.47 -7.74
C LEU A 125 -7.21 19.61 -6.75
N ASN A 126 -6.91 20.13 -5.55
CA ASN A 126 -7.82 20.12 -4.42
C ASN A 126 -8.51 21.48 -4.23
N ALA A 127 -9.84 21.47 -4.02
CA ALA A 127 -10.56 22.68 -3.64
C ALA A 127 -10.19 23.14 -2.21
N SER A 128 -9.87 22.18 -1.34
CA SER A 128 -9.37 22.39 0.02
C SER A 128 -8.38 21.28 0.38
N TYR A 129 -7.40 21.60 1.22
CA TYR A 129 -6.45 20.62 1.77
C TYR A 129 -6.87 20.12 3.16
N SER A 130 -8.13 20.32 3.53
CA SER A 130 -8.71 19.81 4.77
C SER A 130 -9.33 18.43 4.52
N GLY A 131 -8.72 17.38 5.08
CA GLY A 131 -9.20 16.00 4.92
C GLY A 131 -8.38 15.23 3.90
N THR A 132 -9.07 14.47 3.05
CA THR A 132 -8.43 13.68 1.99
C THR A 132 -7.89 14.60 0.90
N VAL A 133 -6.61 14.41 0.55
CA VAL A 133 -5.93 15.21 -0.49
C VAL A 133 -5.59 14.31 -1.68
N ILE A 134 -6.00 14.71 -2.89
CA ILE A 134 -5.54 14.13 -4.16
C ILE A 134 -4.14 14.68 -4.45
N THR A 135 -3.15 13.81 -4.55
CA THR A 135 -1.75 14.21 -4.77
C THR A 135 -1.39 14.13 -6.25
N GLY A 136 -1.96 13.15 -6.96
CA GLY A 136 -1.83 13.01 -8.40
C GLY A 136 -2.86 12.03 -8.97
N TYR A 137 -2.95 12.00 -10.31
CA TYR A 137 -3.69 10.98 -11.04
C TYR A 137 -3.19 10.82 -12.48
N PHE A 138 -3.46 9.65 -13.03
CA PHE A 138 -3.47 9.35 -14.45
C PHE A 138 -4.92 9.21 -14.96
N TYR A 139 -5.16 9.67 -16.20
CA TYR A 139 -6.47 9.54 -16.86
C TYR A 139 -6.36 8.86 -18.22
N GLY A 140 -6.71 7.57 -18.30
CA GLY A 140 -6.54 6.75 -19.52
C GLY A 140 -7.19 7.28 -20.80
N ASN A 141 -8.23 8.11 -20.69
CA ASN A 141 -8.81 8.76 -21.87
C ASN A 141 -7.85 9.74 -22.57
N ASP A 142 -6.78 10.18 -21.90
CA ASP A 142 -5.74 10.96 -22.55
C ASP A 142 -4.99 10.17 -23.63
N LEU A 143 -4.91 8.84 -23.49
CA LEU A 143 -4.26 7.95 -24.46
C LEU A 143 -5.19 7.51 -25.60
N LEU A 144 -6.49 7.83 -25.52
CA LEU A 144 -7.48 7.38 -26.48
C LEU A 144 -7.85 8.52 -27.44
N LEU A 145 -7.76 8.21 -28.74
CA LEU A 145 -7.98 9.18 -29.81
C LEU A 145 -9.34 9.91 -29.66
N ASN A 146 -9.26 11.23 -29.57
CA ASN A 146 -10.37 12.17 -29.43
C ASN A 146 -11.25 11.95 -28.17
N GLN A 147 -10.73 11.29 -27.13
CA GLN A 147 -11.44 11.10 -25.86
C GLN A 147 -11.08 12.16 -24.81
N ASN A 148 -9.84 12.68 -24.82
CA ASN A 148 -9.40 13.80 -23.98
C ASN A 148 -8.23 14.58 -24.61
N ASN A 149 -7.01 14.52 -24.05
CA ASN A 149 -5.87 15.32 -24.52
C ASN A 149 -5.04 14.69 -25.66
N ASN A 150 -5.20 13.40 -25.96
CA ASN A 150 -4.40 12.67 -26.96
C ASN A 150 -2.89 12.73 -26.67
N ALA A 151 -2.47 12.52 -25.42
CA ALA A 151 -1.08 12.60 -24.98
C ALA A 151 -0.84 11.82 -23.68
N GLU A 152 0.41 11.48 -23.40
CA GLU A 152 0.85 10.80 -22.19
C GLU A 152 0.96 11.77 -21.01
N ILE A 153 -0.15 12.00 -20.30
CA ILE A 153 -0.25 13.03 -19.24
C ILE A 153 -0.38 12.42 -17.84
N LEU A 154 0.43 12.93 -16.91
CA LEU A 154 0.31 12.74 -15.46
C LEU A 154 -0.04 14.08 -14.80
N TYR A 155 -1.06 14.10 -13.94
CA TYR A 155 -1.55 15.32 -13.28
C TYR A 155 -1.08 15.33 -11.83
N MET A 156 -0.35 16.37 -11.42
CA MET A 156 0.24 16.46 -10.08
C MET A 156 -0.18 17.73 -9.36
N ASP A 157 -0.46 17.61 -8.07
CA ASP A 157 -0.81 18.76 -7.23
C ASP A 157 0.42 19.65 -6.98
N ILE A 158 0.38 20.88 -7.51
CA ILE A 158 1.49 21.83 -7.44
C ILE A 158 1.84 22.22 -6.01
N LYS A 159 0.87 22.24 -5.08
CA LYS A 159 1.16 22.57 -3.69
C LYS A 159 2.02 21.47 -3.07
N ILE A 160 1.67 20.21 -3.31
CA ILE A 160 2.44 19.08 -2.78
C ILE A 160 3.82 18.97 -3.44
N VAL A 161 3.96 19.27 -4.75
CA VAL A 161 5.28 19.39 -5.41
C VAL A 161 6.18 20.40 -4.69
N ASN A 162 5.64 21.57 -4.35
CA ASN A 162 6.39 22.64 -3.70
C ASN A 162 6.73 22.31 -2.24
N GLU A 163 5.84 21.63 -1.52
CA GLU A 163 5.99 21.33 -0.08
C GLU A 163 6.76 20.03 0.21
N ASN A 164 6.62 19.01 -0.66
CA ASN A 164 7.19 17.68 -0.46
C ASN A 164 7.53 17.00 -1.82
N PRO A 165 8.57 17.46 -2.51
CA PRO A 165 8.96 16.93 -3.82
C PRO A 165 9.41 15.46 -3.77
N GLU A 166 9.95 14.99 -2.65
CA GLU A 166 10.38 13.59 -2.47
C GLU A 166 9.20 12.63 -2.50
N TYR A 167 8.14 12.94 -1.74
CA TYR A 167 6.89 12.19 -1.80
C TYR A 167 6.24 12.27 -3.19
N MET A 168 6.24 13.46 -3.79
CA MET A 168 5.67 13.65 -5.12
C MET A 168 6.41 12.86 -6.20
N ALA A 169 7.72 12.72 -6.11
CA ALA A 169 8.47 11.88 -7.04
C ALA A 169 8.01 10.42 -6.98
N GLY A 170 7.72 9.89 -5.78
CA GLY A 170 7.09 8.58 -5.62
C GLY A 170 5.70 8.49 -6.25
N THR A 171 4.86 9.52 -6.04
CA THR A 171 3.54 9.63 -6.69
C THR A 171 3.65 9.63 -8.22
N ILE A 172 4.61 10.35 -8.79
CA ILE A 172 4.81 10.40 -10.24
C ILE A 172 5.13 9.01 -10.81
N GLN A 173 6.00 8.23 -10.15
CA GLN A 173 6.28 6.84 -10.57
C GLN A 173 5.05 5.94 -10.41
N HIS A 174 4.26 6.10 -9.35
CA HIS A 174 3.00 5.37 -9.18
C HIS A 174 2.04 5.62 -10.36
N GLU A 175 1.85 6.88 -10.73
CA GLU A 175 0.95 7.26 -11.84
C GLU A 175 1.52 6.90 -13.21
N PHE A 176 2.85 6.91 -13.39
CA PHE A 176 3.48 6.43 -14.61
C PHE A 176 3.26 4.93 -14.81
N GLN A 177 3.30 4.14 -13.74
CA GLN A 177 2.95 2.74 -13.80
C GLN A 177 1.51 2.52 -14.27
N HIS A 178 0.53 3.31 -13.80
CA HIS A 178 -0.85 3.23 -14.30
C HIS A 178 -0.94 3.53 -15.80
N LEU A 179 -0.17 4.51 -16.27
CA LEU A 179 -0.09 4.87 -17.68
C LEU A 179 0.44 3.69 -18.52
N ILE A 180 1.59 3.10 -18.13
CA ILE A 180 2.14 1.89 -18.76
C ILE A 180 1.11 0.75 -18.71
N ASN A 181 0.48 0.54 -17.55
CA ASN A 181 -0.48 -0.53 -17.35
C ASN A 181 -1.66 -0.43 -18.32
N PHE A 182 -2.18 0.78 -18.52
CA PHE A 182 -3.28 1.04 -19.45
C PHE A 182 -2.88 0.73 -20.89
N ASN A 183 -1.66 1.08 -21.31
CA ASN A 183 -1.16 0.66 -22.62
C ASN A 183 -1.12 -0.87 -22.73
N VAL A 184 -0.34 -1.51 -21.86
CA VAL A 184 -0.05 -2.95 -21.95
C VAL A 184 -1.32 -3.79 -21.82
N ASN A 185 -2.23 -3.48 -20.89
CA ASN A 185 -3.36 -4.35 -20.62
C ASN A 185 -4.61 -3.95 -21.42
N TYR A 186 -4.95 -2.65 -21.46
CA TYR A 186 -6.17 -2.21 -22.12
C TYR A 186 -5.98 -1.94 -23.61
N ILE A 187 -4.99 -1.15 -24.01
CA ILE A 187 -4.81 -0.77 -25.42
C ILE A 187 -4.29 -1.95 -26.25
N GLU A 188 -3.22 -2.60 -25.81
CA GLU A 188 -2.58 -3.69 -26.57
C GLU A 188 -3.34 -5.01 -26.43
N ASN A 189 -3.81 -5.33 -25.23
CA ASN A 189 -4.41 -6.63 -24.91
C ASN A 189 -5.94 -6.61 -24.73
N GLY A 190 -6.58 -5.44 -24.81
CA GLY A 190 -8.04 -5.31 -24.82
C GLY A 190 -8.73 -5.61 -23.48
N LYS A 191 -7.99 -5.68 -22.36
CA LYS A 191 -8.54 -6.06 -21.05
C LYS A 191 -7.86 -5.28 -19.92
N GLU A 192 -8.64 -4.47 -19.20
CA GLU A 192 -8.18 -3.92 -17.91
C GLU A 192 -7.95 -5.04 -16.89
N ILE A 193 -6.90 -4.89 -16.10
CA ILE A 193 -6.66 -5.77 -14.96
C ILE A 193 -7.50 -5.31 -13.77
N SER A 194 -7.66 -6.19 -12.78
CA SER A 194 -8.36 -5.88 -11.55
C SER A 194 -7.75 -4.66 -10.85
N THR A 195 -8.60 -3.85 -10.20
CA THR A 195 -8.16 -2.68 -9.45
C THR A 195 -7.07 -3.03 -8.43
N TRP A 196 -7.22 -4.13 -7.70
CA TRP A 196 -6.22 -4.52 -6.72
C TRP A 196 -4.85 -4.82 -7.33
N LEU A 197 -4.81 -5.46 -8.51
CA LEU A 197 -3.54 -5.81 -9.13
C LEU A 197 -2.93 -4.59 -9.82
N ASN A 198 -3.75 -3.68 -10.35
CA ASN A 198 -3.29 -2.39 -10.85
C ASN A 198 -2.57 -1.63 -9.73
N GLU A 199 -3.26 -1.38 -8.62
CA GLU A 199 -2.67 -0.68 -7.47
C GLU A 199 -1.50 -1.43 -6.84
N ALA A 200 -1.51 -2.77 -6.84
CA ALA A 200 -0.36 -3.55 -6.35
C ALA A 200 0.90 -3.29 -7.19
N LEU A 201 0.78 -3.28 -8.51
CA LEU A 201 1.90 -3.00 -9.40
C LEU A 201 2.34 -1.53 -9.29
N SER A 202 1.41 -0.59 -9.09
CA SER A 202 1.73 0.82 -8.88
C SER A 202 2.43 1.05 -7.53
N GLU A 203 1.94 0.47 -6.44
CA GLU A 203 2.61 0.53 -5.13
C GLU A 203 3.98 -0.15 -5.14
N SER A 204 4.21 -1.09 -6.05
CA SER A 204 5.54 -1.68 -6.24
C SER A 204 6.58 -0.73 -6.81
N THR A 205 6.19 0.36 -7.48
CA THR A 205 7.15 1.43 -7.84
C THR A 205 7.64 2.17 -6.61
N SER A 206 6.78 2.38 -5.61
CA SER A 206 7.18 3.01 -4.35
C SER A 206 8.22 2.19 -3.61
N ILE A 207 8.12 0.85 -3.65
CA ILE A 207 9.10 -0.05 -3.06
C ILE A 207 10.47 0.09 -3.73
N LEU A 208 10.49 0.26 -5.06
CA LEU A 208 11.74 0.38 -5.82
C LEU A 208 12.36 1.78 -5.76
N PHE A 209 11.52 2.83 -5.72
CA PHE A 209 11.94 4.19 -6.05
C PHE A 209 11.62 5.23 -4.97
N SER A 210 10.82 4.91 -3.93
CA SER A 210 10.41 5.86 -2.89
C SER A 210 10.37 5.26 -1.48
N PRO A 211 11.51 5.25 -0.76
CA PRO A 211 11.57 4.84 0.65
C PRO A 211 10.63 5.62 1.59
N ILE A 212 10.35 6.88 1.26
CA ILE A 212 9.42 7.74 2.03
C ILE A 212 7.99 7.23 1.92
N THR A 213 7.54 6.89 0.70
CA THR A 213 6.21 6.33 0.49
C THR A 213 6.08 4.99 1.21
N VAL A 214 7.08 4.10 1.10
CA VAL A 214 7.11 2.81 1.82
C VAL A 214 6.96 3.02 3.33
N SER A 215 7.70 3.97 3.90
CA SER A 215 7.64 4.28 5.32
C SER A 215 6.27 4.80 5.75
N SER A 216 5.63 5.65 4.94
CA SER A 216 4.25 6.11 5.19
C SER A 216 3.27 4.95 5.17
N ARG A 217 3.37 4.07 4.17
CA ARG A 217 2.50 2.89 4.01
C ARG A 217 2.62 1.92 5.18
N ILE A 218 3.83 1.67 5.69
CA ILE A 218 4.03 0.87 6.90
C ILE A 218 3.37 1.51 8.12
N ASN A 219 3.53 2.83 8.30
CA ASN A 219 2.89 3.56 9.39
C ASN A 219 1.35 3.50 9.31
N GLU A 220 0.79 3.63 8.12
CA GLU A 220 -0.64 3.49 7.87
C GLU A 220 -1.12 2.05 8.15
N PHE A 221 -0.39 1.04 7.68
CA PHE A 221 -0.68 -0.38 7.89
C PHE A 221 -0.78 -0.71 9.38
N ASN A 222 0.17 -0.22 10.18
CA ASN A 222 0.16 -0.41 11.62
C ASN A 222 -1.03 0.29 12.30
N ARG A 223 -1.65 1.30 11.69
CA ARG A 223 -2.82 2.01 12.25
C ARG A 223 -4.16 1.36 11.88
N MET A 224 -4.17 0.32 11.03
CA MET A 224 -5.40 -0.32 10.52
C MET A 224 -6.12 -1.28 11.49
N ASN A 225 -5.70 -1.37 12.76
CA ASN A 225 -6.36 -2.16 13.80
C ASN A 225 -6.59 -3.66 13.42
N GLY A 226 -5.63 -4.28 12.72
CA GLY A 226 -5.60 -5.74 12.54
C GLY A 226 -6.51 -6.31 11.46
N TYR A 227 -7.03 -5.46 10.55
CA TYR A 227 -7.85 -5.89 9.42
C TYR A 227 -7.07 -5.77 8.11
N TYR A 228 -6.68 -6.91 7.52
CA TYR A 228 -5.77 -6.95 6.37
C TYR A 228 -6.52 -7.32 5.11
N CYS A 229 -6.66 -6.38 4.18
CA CYS A 229 -7.29 -6.64 2.89
C CYS A 229 -6.67 -5.72 1.84
N PHE A 230 -6.24 -6.30 0.73
CA PHE A 230 -5.89 -5.54 -0.47
C PHE A 230 -6.65 -6.02 -1.71
N TYR A 231 -7.49 -7.05 -1.59
CA TYR A 231 -8.12 -7.67 -2.74
C TYR A 231 -9.44 -6.99 -3.12
N THR A 232 -10.25 -6.60 -2.13
CA THR A 232 -11.56 -5.98 -2.32
C THR A 232 -11.49 -4.47 -2.11
N TRP A 233 -11.71 -3.66 -3.15
CA TRP A 233 -11.56 -2.20 -3.11
C TRP A 233 -12.86 -1.41 -2.95
N ASN A 234 -14.01 -2.01 -3.30
CA ASN A 234 -15.32 -1.39 -3.12
C ASN A 234 -15.93 -1.75 -1.76
N LEU A 235 -15.21 -1.45 -0.68
CA LEU A 235 -15.68 -1.70 0.67
C LEU A 235 -16.59 -0.55 1.14
N PRO A 236 -17.64 -0.82 1.93
CA PRO A 236 -18.34 0.21 2.69
C PRO A 236 -17.54 0.68 3.92
N LEU A 237 -16.29 0.23 4.05
CA LEU A 237 -15.29 0.69 4.99
C LEU A 237 -14.34 1.64 4.27
N ASN A 238 -13.54 2.38 5.04
CA ASN A 238 -12.59 3.32 4.48
C ASN A 238 -11.60 2.63 3.50
N ILE A 239 -11.77 2.89 2.19
CA ILE A 239 -11.00 2.32 1.07
C ILE A 239 -9.49 2.56 1.23
N PHE A 240 -9.10 3.57 2.02
CA PHE A 240 -7.71 3.84 2.41
C PHE A 240 -6.99 2.67 3.08
N ALA A 241 -7.70 1.71 3.68
CA ALA A 241 -7.11 0.53 4.29
C ALA A 241 -6.37 -0.37 3.28
N ASN A 242 -6.69 -0.30 1.99
CA ASN A 242 -6.13 -1.25 1.03
C ASN A 242 -4.73 -0.88 0.56
N TYR A 243 -4.43 0.42 0.41
CA TYR A 243 -3.11 0.88 -0.03
C TYR A 243 -1.98 0.41 0.92
N PRO A 244 -2.09 0.58 2.25
CA PRO A 244 -1.07 0.06 3.15
C PRO A 244 -0.92 -1.46 3.08
N SER A 245 -2.04 -2.19 3.00
CA SER A 245 -2.02 -3.65 2.89
C SER A 245 -1.36 -4.12 1.59
N VAL A 246 -1.68 -3.50 0.46
CA VAL A 246 -1.11 -3.89 -0.84
C VAL A 246 0.38 -3.54 -0.91
N SER A 247 0.77 -2.38 -0.38
CA SER A 247 2.16 -1.94 -0.31
C SER A 247 3.00 -2.90 0.54
N VAL A 248 2.52 -3.27 1.74
CA VAL A 248 3.20 -4.24 2.61
C VAL A 248 3.26 -5.64 1.97
N PHE A 249 2.20 -6.07 1.27
CA PHE A 249 2.20 -7.34 0.52
C PHE A 249 3.27 -7.37 -0.57
N MET A 250 3.35 -6.32 -1.39
CA MET A 250 4.34 -6.25 -2.47
C MET A 250 5.76 -6.12 -1.91
N ASN A 251 5.95 -5.43 -0.78
CA ASN A 251 7.25 -5.32 -0.12
C ASN A 251 7.70 -6.68 0.44
N TRP A 252 6.77 -7.43 1.02
CA TRP A 252 7.03 -8.80 1.47
C TRP A 252 7.47 -9.70 0.30
N LEU A 253 6.76 -9.66 -0.84
CA LEU A 253 7.17 -10.43 -2.03
C LEU A 253 8.56 -10.03 -2.52
N TYR A 254 8.88 -8.74 -2.52
CA TYR A 254 10.20 -8.22 -2.91
C TYR A 254 11.31 -8.74 -1.99
N GLN A 255 11.14 -8.63 -0.68
CA GLN A 255 12.13 -9.11 0.30
C GLN A 255 12.31 -10.62 0.23
N ARG A 256 11.23 -11.37 0.10
CA ARG A 256 11.25 -12.83 -0.09
C ARG A 256 11.88 -13.26 -1.42
N ASN A 257 11.87 -12.38 -2.42
CA ASN A 257 12.59 -12.55 -3.68
C ASN A 257 14.03 -11.98 -3.64
N ASN A 258 14.63 -11.87 -2.45
CA ASN A 258 15.98 -11.32 -2.24
C ASN A 258 16.16 -9.90 -2.80
N ASN A 259 15.15 -9.05 -2.64
CA ASN A 259 15.14 -7.67 -3.14
C ASN A 259 15.40 -7.58 -4.66
N ASN A 260 14.88 -8.55 -5.42
CA ASN A 260 15.04 -8.58 -6.87
C ASN A 260 13.74 -8.12 -7.57
N PRO A 261 13.77 -7.04 -8.39
CA PRO A 261 12.60 -6.47 -9.04
C PRO A 261 11.95 -7.40 -10.09
N SER A 262 12.61 -8.51 -10.46
CA SER A 262 12.04 -9.51 -11.36
C SER A 262 10.71 -10.08 -10.87
N VAL A 263 10.43 -10.11 -9.56
CA VAL A 263 9.11 -10.54 -9.07
C VAL A 263 8.00 -9.65 -9.61
N PHE A 264 8.18 -8.33 -9.60
CA PHE A 264 7.20 -7.38 -10.13
C PHE A 264 7.10 -7.48 -11.64
N GLN A 265 8.24 -7.59 -12.34
CA GLN A 265 8.27 -7.79 -13.79
C GLN A 265 7.51 -9.06 -14.20
N ASN A 266 7.75 -10.17 -13.51
CA ASN A 266 7.13 -11.45 -13.83
C ASN A 266 5.62 -11.39 -13.62
N ILE A 267 5.15 -10.78 -12.54
CA ILE A 267 3.72 -10.54 -12.29
C ILE A 267 3.12 -9.62 -13.37
N ALA A 268 3.80 -8.50 -13.67
CA ALA A 268 3.36 -7.50 -14.64
C ALA A 268 3.23 -8.08 -16.06
N LYS A 269 4.15 -8.96 -16.47
CA LYS A 269 4.19 -9.54 -17.82
C LYS A 269 3.41 -10.85 -17.97
N TYR A 270 2.94 -11.45 -16.87
CA TYR A 270 2.18 -12.69 -16.93
C TYR A 270 0.74 -12.45 -17.39
N SER A 271 0.29 -13.20 -18.39
CA SER A 271 -1.10 -13.14 -18.88
C SER A 271 -1.95 -14.25 -18.25
N SER A 272 -3.14 -13.88 -17.77
CA SER A 272 -4.09 -14.81 -17.16
C SER A 272 -5.52 -14.29 -17.25
N ALA A 273 -6.49 -15.22 -17.31
CA ALA A 273 -7.91 -14.88 -17.19
C ALA A 273 -8.24 -14.30 -15.81
N GLU A 274 -7.69 -14.91 -14.75
CA GLU A 274 -7.83 -14.46 -13.37
C GLU A 274 -6.57 -13.75 -12.92
N ASP A 275 -6.69 -12.53 -12.38
CA ASP A 275 -5.53 -11.70 -12.04
C ASP A 275 -4.71 -12.26 -10.87
N TYR A 276 -5.32 -12.97 -9.92
CA TYR A 276 -4.57 -13.57 -8.80
C TYR A 276 -3.60 -14.65 -9.28
N ASN A 277 -3.90 -15.33 -10.40
CA ASN A 277 -3.00 -16.31 -11.00
C ASN A 277 -1.73 -15.65 -11.56
N ARG A 278 -1.74 -14.35 -11.88
CA ARG A 278 -0.53 -13.63 -12.27
C ARG A 278 0.46 -13.54 -11.10
N VAL A 279 -0.06 -13.40 -9.88
CA VAL A 279 0.77 -13.43 -8.67
C VAL A 279 1.15 -14.85 -8.33
N LEU A 280 0.16 -15.74 -8.12
CA LEU A 280 0.38 -17.10 -7.63
C LEU A 280 1.39 -17.90 -8.47
N ASN A 281 1.35 -17.77 -9.80
CA ASN A 281 2.27 -18.49 -10.69
C ASN A 281 3.70 -17.91 -10.72
N ASN A 282 3.92 -16.71 -10.20
CA ASN A 282 5.21 -16.02 -10.22
C ASN A 282 5.86 -15.88 -8.84
N VAL A 283 5.26 -16.49 -7.80
CA VAL A 283 5.76 -16.45 -6.42
C VAL A 283 6.03 -17.85 -5.85
N SER A 284 6.45 -18.80 -6.69
CA SER A 284 6.74 -20.18 -6.27
C SER A 284 7.80 -20.29 -5.16
N PHE A 285 8.71 -19.31 -5.04
CA PHE A 285 9.69 -19.19 -3.95
C PHE A 285 9.08 -18.97 -2.56
N ILE A 286 7.80 -18.59 -2.48
CA ILE A 286 7.03 -18.54 -1.23
C ILE A 286 6.60 -19.95 -0.80
N GLY A 287 6.49 -20.89 -1.74
CA GLY A 287 5.97 -22.23 -1.49
C GLY A 287 4.47 -22.25 -1.15
N ALA A 288 3.70 -21.28 -1.68
CA ALA A 288 2.25 -21.26 -1.56
C ALA A 288 1.60 -22.22 -2.56
N SER A 289 0.67 -23.05 -2.10
CA SER A 289 -0.04 -24.05 -2.90
C SER A 289 -1.33 -23.53 -3.54
N SER A 290 -1.87 -22.44 -3.01
CA SER A 290 -3.09 -21.77 -3.49
C SER A 290 -3.04 -20.28 -3.18
N TRP A 291 -4.00 -19.52 -3.70
CA TRP A 291 -4.16 -18.10 -3.35
C TRP A 291 -4.40 -17.90 -1.85
N ASP A 292 -5.26 -18.73 -1.25
CA ASP A 292 -5.55 -18.69 0.18
C ASP A 292 -4.30 -18.96 1.02
N ASP A 293 -3.49 -19.95 0.60
CA ASP A 293 -2.23 -20.28 1.26
C ASP A 293 -1.22 -19.12 1.16
N LEU A 294 -1.20 -18.42 0.03
CA LEU A 294 -0.37 -17.23 -0.15
C LEU A 294 -0.79 -16.09 0.79
N LEU A 295 -2.09 -15.83 0.93
CA LEU A 295 -2.61 -14.79 1.83
C LEU A 295 -2.29 -15.09 3.30
N PHE A 296 -2.43 -16.35 3.73
CA PHE A 296 -2.02 -16.74 5.07
C PHE A 296 -0.50 -16.59 5.27
N LYS A 297 0.32 -17.07 4.33
CA LYS A 297 1.78 -16.94 4.40
C LYS A 297 2.26 -15.50 4.42
N TRP A 298 1.57 -14.61 3.74
CA TRP A 298 1.84 -13.18 3.81
C TRP A 298 1.70 -12.68 5.25
N VAL A 299 0.55 -12.91 5.89
CA VAL A 299 0.30 -12.46 7.27
C VAL A 299 1.25 -13.14 8.26
N GLU A 300 1.55 -14.44 8.07
CA GLU A 300 2.58 -15.16 8.82
C GLU A 300 3.97 -14.50 8.66
N GLY A 301 4.34 -14.11 7.44
CA GLY A 301 5.60 -13.43 7.14
C GLY A 301 5.72 -12.10 7.88
N ILE A 302 4.66 -11.28 7.86
CA ILE A 302 4.63 -10.02 8.61
C ILE A 302 4.70 -10.29 10.12
N TYR A 303 3.98 -11.28 10.64
CA TYR A 303 4.03 -11.68 12.05
C TYR A 303 5.45 -12.09 12.48
N ASN A 304 6.20 -12.73 11.58
CA ASN A 304 7.58 -13.14 11.81
C ASN A 304 8.62 -12.03 11.56
N GLY A 305 8.18 -10.80 11.25
CA GLY A 305 9.05 -9.65 11.03
C GLY A 305 9.79 -9.65 9.68
N GLU A 306 9.28 -10.38 8.68
CA GLU A 306 9.89 -10.45 7.34
C GLU A 306 9.77 -9.13 6.53
N VAL A 307 8.95 -8.18 6.98
CA VAL A 307 8.95 -6.79 6.50
C VAL A 307 9.15 -5.90 7.71
N THR A 308 10.32 -5.29 7.82
CA THR A 308 10.60 -4.56 9.05
C THR A 308 9.73 -3.31 9.20
N GLY A 309 9.30 -3.09 10.44
CA GLY A 309 8.41 -1.99 10.82
C GLY A 309 6.94 -2.32 10.63
N ALA A 310 6.57 -3.31 9.81
CA ALA A 310 5.19 -3.76 9.69
C ALA A 310 4.83 -4.74 10.81
N GLU A 311 3.68 -4.52 11.46
CA GLU A 311 3.27 -5.29 12.63
C GLU A 311 1.86 -5.88 12.47
N ILE A 312 1.71 -7.11 12.95
CA ILE A 312 0.40 -7.77 13.05
C ILE A 312 -0.30 -7.41 14.36
N LYS A 313 -1.57 -7.03 14.26
CA LYS A 313 -2.44 -6.68 15.38
C LYS A 313 -3.57 -7.69 15.53
N GLU A 314 -3.77 -8.10 16.76
CA GLU A 314 -4.87 -8.99 17.14
C GLU A 314 -6.19 -8.21 17.22
N GLN A 315 -7.26 -8.85 16.75
CA GLN A 315 -8.64 -8.40 16.96
C GLN A 315 -9.05 -8.57 18.43
N LYS A 316 -9.97 -7.72 18.90
CA LYS A 316 -10.49 -7.83 20.27
C LYS A 316 -11.28 -9.13 20.42
N GLU A 317 -11.34 -9.67 21.63
CA GLU A 317 -12.23 -10.80 21.95
C GLU A 317 -13.71 -10.41 21.87
N ASN A 318 -14.57 -11.36 21.48
CA ASN A 318 -16.01 -11.16 21.30
C ASN A 318 -16.36 -10.00 20.33
N ASP A 319 -15.48 -9.71 19.39
CA ASP A 319 -15.68 -8.66 18.39
C ASP A 319 -16.40 -9.22 17.17
N ASN A 320 -17.35 -8.45 16.65
CA ASN A 320 -18.12 -8.83 15.47
C ASN A 320 -17.48 -8.19 14.24
N ILE A 321 -16.98 -9.01 13.33
CA ILE A 321 -16.20 -8.57 12.18
C ILE A 321 -16.90 -8.98 10.90
N ASN A 322 -17.07 -8.00 10.02
CA ASN A 322 -17.49 -8.21 8.63
C ASN A 322 -16.24 -8.51 7.79
N LEU A 323 -15.97 -9.79 7.54
CA LEU A 323 -14.80 -10.24 6.79
C LEU A 323 -15.13 -10.29 5.29
N TYR A 324 -14.63 -9.32 4.53
CA TYR A 324 -14.86 -9.17 3.09
C TYR A 324 -13.98 -10.12 2.26
N PRO A 325 -14.30 -10.36 0.98
CA PRO A 325 -13.51 -11.26 0.11
C PRO A 325 -12.01 -10.92 0.12
N GLY A 326 -11.18 -11.93 0.40
CA GLY A 326 -9.73 -11.81 0.52
C GLY A 326 -9.22 -11.10 1.78
N ALA A 327 -10.09 -10.74 2.73
CA ALA A 327 -9.68 -10.14 3.99
C ALA A 327 -9.20 -11.20 5.00
N VAL A 328 -8.16 -10.85 5.75
CA VAL A 328 -7.57 -11.67 6.81
C VAL A 328 -7.54 -10.89 8.11
N VAL A 329 -7.85 -11.57 9.22
CA VAL A 329 -7.67 -11.05 10.58
C VAL A 329 -6.96 -12.07 11.47
N VAL A 330 -6.28 -11.58 12.50
CA VAL A 330 -5.64 -12.39 13.54
C VAL A 330 -6.41 -12.26 14.84
N TYR A 331 -6.66 -13.38 15.52
CA TYR A 331 -7.43 -13.41 16.77
C TYR A 331 -6.94 -14.53 17.69
N ASN A 332 -7.25 -14.43 18.98
CA ASN A 332 -6.99 -15.48 19.96
C ASN A 332 -8.15 -16.48 20.08
N GLY A 333 -7.82 -17.77 20.10
CA GLY A 333 -8.78 -18.88 20.16
C GLY A 333 -8.95 -19.59 18.82
N SER A 334 -10.08 -20.27 18.64
CA SER A 334 -10.38 -21.02 17.42
C SER A 334 -11.80 -20.76 16.93
N LEU A 335 -11.95 -20.65 15.60
CA LEU A 335 -13.25 -20.63 14.94
C LEU A 335 -13.47 -21.92 14.15
N THR A 336 -14.73 -22.30 13.99
CA THR A 336 -15.10 -23.43 13.11
C THR A 336 -15.21 -22.92 11.68
N GLN A 337 -14.43 -23.51 10.77
CA GLN A 337 -14.51 -23.22 9.35
C GLN A 337 -15.91 -23.53 8.80
N SER A 338 -16.43 -22.65 7.95
CA SER A 338 -17.73 -22.84 7.30
C SER A 338 -17.89 -21.94 6.08
N GLY A 339 -18.47 -22.47 5.00
CA GLY A 339 -18.60 -21.71 3.75
C GLY A 339 -17.24 -21.19 3.27
N ASN A 340 -17.14 -19.87 3.14
CA ASN A 340 -15.91 -19.20 2.71
C ASN A 340 -14.94 -18.86 3.86
N LEU A 341 -15.27 -19.19 5.11
CA LEU A 341 -14.39 -18.99 6.25
C LEU A 341 -13.33 -20.09 6.31
N LEU A 342 -12.08 -19.74 6.04
CA LEU A 342 -10.91 -20.57 6.31
C LEU A 342 -10.19 -20.08 7.56
N THR A 343 -9.61 -21.01 8.32
CA THR A 343 -8.78 -20.70 9.48
C THR A 343 -7.43 -21.38 9.41
N ARG A 344 -6.42 -20.76 10.04
CA ARG A 344 -5.08 -21.33 10.14
C ARG A 344 -4.43 -20.94 11.47
N LYS A 345 -3.77 -21.89 12.12
CA LYS A 345 -2.97 -21.60 13.32
C LYS A 345 -1.77 -20.73 12.98
N LEU A 346 -1.63 -19.62 13.69
CA LEU A 346 -0.46 -18.74 13.62
C LEU A 346 0.50 -19.02 14.78
N SER A 347 -0.03 -19.29 15.97
CA SER A 347 0.76 -19.66 17.16
C SER A 347 -0.03 -20.61 18.07
N SER A 348 0.46 -20.86 19.29
CA SER A 348 -0.24 -21.70 20.26
C SER A 348 -1.62 -21.15 20.66
N SER A 349 -1.80 -19.82 20.63
CA SER A 349 -3.03 -19.15 21.04
C SER A 349 -3.69 -18.35 19.92
N LEU A 350 -3.00 -18.08 18.80
CA LEU A 350 -3.50 -17.24 17.72
C LEU A 350 -3.89 -18.05 16.48
N GLU A 351 -5.02 -17.69 15.90
CA GLU A 351 -5.48 -18.15 14.59
C GLU A 351 -5.70 -16.97 13.62
N LEU A 352 -5.58 -17.29 12.34
CA LEU A 352 -5.94 -16.45 11.21
C LEU A 352 -7.35 -16.83 10.77
N ALA A 353 -8.17 -15.86 10.40
CA ALA A 353 -9.43 -16.07 9.69
C ALA A 353 -9.34 -15.36 8.33
N LEU A 354 -9.62 -16.10 7.26
CA LEU A 354 -9.66 -15.61 5.88
C LEU A 354 -11.06 -15.84 5.31
N ASN A 355 -11.59 -14.85 4.60
CA ASN A 355 -12.68 -15.08 3.65
C ASN A 355 -12.07 -15.41 2.28
N ASN A 356 -12.18 -16.66 1.85
CA ASN A 356 -11.57 -17.14 0.60
C ASN A 356 -12.37 -16.83 -0.68
N ASP A 357 -13.44 -16.03 -0.57
CA ASP A 357 -14.12 -15.49 -1.74
C ASP A 357 -13.15 -14.63 -2.57
N THR A 358 -13.19 -14.79 -3.88
CA THR A 358 -12.38 -14.06 -4.86
C THR A 358 -13.21 -13.04 -5.66
N TYR A 359 -14.36 -12.62 -5.14
CA TYR A 359 -15.18 -11.58 -5.77
C TYR A 359 -14.50 -10.21 -5.78
N ILE A 360 -14.29 -9.64 -6.98
CA ILE A 360 -13.67 -8.32 -7.22
C ILE A 360 -14.64 -7.25 -7.72
N GLY A 361 -15.95 -7.51 -7.67
CA GLY A 361 -16.97 -6.59 -8.20
C GLY A 361 -17.32 -5.42 -7.28
N ASN A 362 -18.37 -4.69 -7.64
CA ASN A 362 -18.75 -3.44 -6.98
C ASN A 362 -19.67 -3.62 -5.76
N SER A 363 -20.08 -4.84 -5.44
CA SER A 363 -20.99 -5.11 -4.33
C SER A 363 -20.53 -6.33 -3.53
N PRO A 364 -19.34 -6.28 -2.90
CA PRO A 364 -18.81 -7.38 -2.13
C PRO A 364 -19.65 -7.62 -0.88
N THR A 365 -19.94 -8.89 -0.55
CA THR A 365 -20.65 -9.26 0.67
C THR A 365 -19.68 -9.89 1.67
N PRO A 366 -19.67 -9.44 2.93
CA PRO A 366 -18.82 -10.05 3.94
C PRO A 366 -19.44 -11.35 4.46
N ILE A 367 -18.58 -12.20 5.04
CA ILE A 367 -19.01 -13.19 6.03
C ILE A 367 -18.89 -12.56 7.42
N ASN A 368 -19.85 -12.84 8.29
CA ASN A 368 -19.83 -12.32 9.65
C ASN A 368 -19.19 -13.35 10.57
N ILE A 369 -18.15 -12.92 11.29
CA ILE A 369 -17.51 -13.73 12.33
C ILE A 369 -17.57 -13.00 13.66
N THR A 370 -17.60 -13.77 14.75
CA THR A 370 -17.42 -13.25 16.11
C THR A 370 -16.16 -13.87 16.67
N THR A 371 -15.16 -13.06 17.01
CA THR A 371 -13.92 -13.59 17.59
C THR A 371 -14.22 -14.29 18.93
N PRO A 372 -13.56 -15.42 19.22
CA PRO A 372 -13.78 -16.13 20.47
C PRO A 372 -13.46 -15.25 21.68
N LYS A 373 -14.13 -15.54 22.80
CA LYS A 373 -13.61 -15.12 24.10
C LYS A 373 -12.32 -15.88 24.37
N ALA A 374 -11.26 -15.18 24.78
CA ALA A 374 -10.06 -15.87 25.22
C ALA A 374 -10.44 -16.77 26.41
N SER A 375 -10.41 -18.08 26.20
CA SER A 375 -10.66 -19.02 27.28
C SER A 375 -9.57 -18.82 28.34
N SER A 376 -9.94 -18.59 29.60
CA SER A 376 -9.03 -18.40 30.74
C SER A 376 -8.29 -19.69 31.12
N VAL A 377 -7.74 -20.40 30.14
CA VAL A 377 -7.00 -21.65 30.33
C VAL A 377 -5.51 -21.34 30.44
N GLN A 378 -5.20 -20.51 31.43
CA GLN A 378 -4.05 -20.69 32.33
C GLN A 378 -4.49 -20.43 33.78
N ALA A 379 -5.62 -21.04 34.17
CA ALA A 379 -5.80 -21.57 35.52
C ALA A 379 -6.07 -23.07 35.43
N SER A 380 -5.41 -23.77 34.49
CA SER A 380 -5.18 -25.20 34.65
C SER A 380 -4.27 -25.35 35.86
N LYS A 381 -4.89 -25.59 37.02
CA LYS A 381 -4.31 -26.21 38.22
C LYS A 381 -2.83 -26.56 38.06
N MET A 382 -1.95 -25.60 38.34
CA MET A 382 -0.67 -25.97 38.95
C MET A 382 -1.02 -26.36 40.38
N TYR A 383 -1.46 -27.61 40.56
CA TYR A 383 -0.85 -28.36 41.65
C TYR A 383 0.58 -28.56 41.18
N GLU A 384 1.47 -27.62 41.53
CA GLU A 384 2.84 -28.00 41.72
C GLU A 384 2.77 -29.18 42.70
N THR A 385 3.15 -30.37 42.25
CA THR A 385 3.78 -31.33 43.16
C THR A 385 5.09 -30.69 43.58
N VAL A 386 5.01 -29.72 44.48
CA VAL A 386 6.14 -29.30 45.31
C VAL A 386 6.37 -30.49 46.24
N ASN A 387 7.56 -31.06 46.10
CA ASN A 387 8.10 -32.02 47.06
C ASN A 387 7.82 -31.58 48.49
N ASP A 388 7.37 -32.55 49.28
CA ASP A 388 7.04 -32.46 50.70
C ASP A 388 7.94 -31.49 51.49
N ILE A 389 7.38 -30.32 51.81
CA ILE A 389 7.62 -29.68 53.11
C ILE A 389 6.25 -29.23 53.61
N PRO A 390 5.68 -29.86 54.65
CA PRO A 390 4.40 -29.42 55.20
C PRO A 390 4.55 -27.98 55.71
N TYR A 391 3.67 -27.11 55.21
CA TYR A 391 3.50 -25.76 55.73
C TYR A 391 3.17 -25.84 57.23
N ILE A 392 4.06 -25.33 58.08
CA ILE A 392 3.79 -25.13 59.50
C ILE A 392 3.28 -23.70 59.67
N PRO A 393 2.00 -23.49 60.04
CA PRO A 393 1.46 -22.15 60.27
C PRO A 393 2.22 -21.46 61.41
N LYS A 394 2.57 -20.18 61.23
CA LYS A 394 3.28 -19.37 62.23
C LYS A 394 2.40 -18.88 63.39
N GLU A 395 1.11 -19.20 63.38
CA GLU A 395 0.20 -18.96 64.51
C GLU A 395 -0.71 -20.18 64.71
N ARG A 396 -0.81 -20.66 65.96
CA ARG A 396 -1.69 -21.77 66.35
C ARG A 396 -2.90 -21.22 67.08
N HIS A 397 -4.10 -21.62 66.65
CA HIS A 397 -5.33 -21.36 67.40
C HIS A 397 -5.36 -22.27 68.65
N ILE A 398 -5.11 -21.70 69.83
CA ILE A 398 -5.23 -22.41 71.10
C ILE A 398 -6.68 -22.32 71.59
N LEU A 399 -7.34 -23.47 71.73
CA LEU A 399 -8.69 -23.54 72.29
C LEU A 399 -8.62 -23.85 73.79
N PHE A 400 -9.05 -22.90 74.62
CA PHE A 400 -9.17 -23.09 76.07
C PHE A 400 -10.55 -23.64 76.41
N GLY A 401 -10.59 -24.66 77.28
CA GLY A 401 -11.81 -25.11 77.94
C GLY A 401 -12.33 -24.06 78.93
N LYS A 402 -13.60 -24.20 79.35
CA LYS A 402 -14.22 -23.31 80.35
C LYS A 402 -13.55 -23.37 81.74
N ASP A 403 -12.63 -24.31 81.95
CA ASP A 403 -11.78 -24.46 83.14
C ASP A 403 -10.36 -23.87 82.97
N GLY A 404 -10.09 -23.20 81.84
CA GLY A 404 -8.82 -22.53 81.56
C GLY A 404 -7.69 -23.46 81.08
N LYS A 405 -7.97 -24.73 80.77
CA LYS A 405 -6.96 -25.67 80.25
C LYS A 405 -7.07 -25.85 78.73
N ILE A 406 -5.93 -26.10 78.08
CA ILE A 406 -5.82 -26.29 76.61
C ILE A 406 -6.42 -27.66 76.24
N LYS A 407 -7.34 -27.69 75.26
CA LYS A 407 -8.09 -28.90 74.87
C LYS A 407 -7.63 -29.61 73.60
N GLU A 408 -6.84 -28.99 72.72
CA GLU A 408 -6.24 -29.64 71.54
C GLU A 408 -5.01 -28.85 71.03
N TYR A 409 -4.08 -29.53 70.36
CA TYR A 409 -2.76 -29.01 69.91
C TYR A 409 -2.71 -28.62 68.43
#